data_AF-A0A7V0WXS5-F1
#
_entry.id   AF-A0A7V0WXS5-F1
#
_cell.length_a   1.000
_cell.length_b   1.000
_cell.length_c   1.000
_cell.angle_alpha   90.00
_cell.angle_beta   90.00
_cell.angle_gamma   90.00
#
_symmetry.space_group_name_H-M   'P 1'
#
loop_
_entity.id
_entity.type
_entity.pdbx_description
1 polymer ?
#
loop_
_entity_poly.entity_id
_entity_poly.type
_entity_poly.pdbx_seq_one_letter_code
_entity_poly.pdbx_strand_id
1 'polypeptide(L)'
;MIIKDHINVSGKNPLIGTNDDTRGTRFPDLSDLYSREFSAKLRQCCAEAGLRCCTRVLLIPRKTDRFTELEKRILSLRKDLIISDDIYAGAIVAKHRRLPAAGVLLSGNLTDRKKSVFIRTLLEQF
;
A
#
# COMPACT_ATOMS: atom_id res chain seq x y z
N MET A 1 -2.48 9.07 -1.79
CA MET A 1 -1.77 8.26 -2.81
C MET A 1 -2.36 6.87 -2.76
N ILE A 2 -2.63 6.24 -3.90
CA ILE A 2 -3.13 4.86 -3.97
C ILE A 2 -1.96 3.96 -4.35
N ILE A 3 -1.79 2.86 -3.63
CA ILE A 3 -0.69 1.91 -3.88
C ILE A 3 -1.13 0.93 -4.96
N LYS A 4 -0.36 0.88 -6.05
CA LYS A 4 -0.54 -0.08 -7.14
C LYS A 4 0.15 -1.40 -6.85
N ASP A 5 1.34 -1.32 -6.28
CA ASP A 5 2.20 -2.45 -6.03
C ASP A 5 3.25 -2.08 -4.99
N HIS A 6 4.05 -3.05 -4.56
CA HIS A 6 5.20 -2.78 -3.71
C HIS A 6 6.46 -3.55 -4.08
N ILE A 7 7.59 -3.04 -3.62
CA ILE A 7 8.90 -3.68 -3.68
C ILE A 7 9.41 -3.78 -2.25
N ASN A 8 9.55 -5.01 -1.74
CA ASN A 8 10.03 -5.24 -0.37
C ASN A 8 11.50 -5.67 -0.37
N VAL A 9 12.40 -4.75 0.02
CA VAL A 9 13.84 -5.02 0.18
C VAL A 9 14.28 -4.90 1.65
N SER A 10 13.33 -4.89 2.59
CA SER A 10 13.61 -4.79 4.03
C SER A 10 14.12 -6.10 4.63
N GLY A 11 13.83 -7.24 3.98
CA GLY A 11 14.05 -8.57 4.52
C GLY A 11 13.02 -8.99 5.58
N LYS A 12 11.96 -8.21 5.79
CA LYS A 12 10.85 -8.54 6.70
C LYS A 12 9.67 -9.11 5.92
N ASN A 13 9.00 -10.12 6.47
CA ASN A 13 7.76 -10.66 5.91
C ASN A 13 6.86 -11.15 7.07
N PRO A 14 5.57 -10.75 7.13
CA PRO A 14 4.67 -11.14 8.21
C PRO A 14 4.35 -12.64 8.28
N LEU A 15 4.66 -13.41 7.22
CA LEU A 15 4.40 -14.85 7.14
C LEU A 15 5.60 -15.72 7.53
N ILE A 16 6.69 -15.11 8.03
CA ILE A 16 7.83 -15.84 8.59
C ILE A 16 7.37 -16.58 9.86
N GLY A 17 7.74 -17.86 9.96
CA GLY A 17 7.33 -18.75 11.05
C GLY A 17 6.44 -19.90 10.58
N THR A 18 5.86 -20.63 11.54
CA THR A 18 4.94 -21.74 11.29
C THR A 18 3.63 -21.23 10.69
N ASN A 19 3.11 -21.95 9.69
CA ASN A 19 1.81 -21.63 9.09
C ASN A 19 0.67 -22.28 9.88
N ASP A 20 -0.40 -21.53 10.06
CA ASP A 20 -1.67 -22.06 10.54
C ASP A 20 -2.59 -22.21 9.33
N ASP A 21 -2.77 -23.45 8.87
CA ASP A 21 -3.55 -23.76 7.66
C ASP A 21 -5.04 -23.37 7.80
N THR A 22 -5.53 -23.15 9.03
CA THR A 22 -6.89 -22.63 9.27
C THR A 22 -7.03 -21.14 8.95
N ARG A 23 -5.92 -20.40 8.90
CA ARG A 23 -5.90 -18.96 8.64
C ARG A 23 -5.64 -18.62 7.18
N GLY A 24 -4.90 -19.45 6.46
CA GLY A 24 -4.53 -19.16 5.08
C GLY A 24 -3.49 -20.11 4.49
N THR A 25 -3.18 -19.88 3.21
CA THR A 25 -2.18 -20.68 2.49
C THR A 25 -0.75 -20.30 2.87
N ARG A 26 0.14 -21.30 3.00
CA ARG A 26 1.56 -21.07 3.30
C ARG A 26 2.22 -20.13 2.30
N PHE A 27 1.91 -20.30 1.02
CA PHE A 27 2.49 -19.55 -0.09
C PHE A 27 1.37 -18.84 -0.85
N PRO A 28 0.97 -17.63 -0.43
CA PRO A 28 -0.06 -16.88 -1.13
C PRO A 28 0.44 -16.39 -2.48
N ASP A 29 -0.47 -16.38 -3.46
CA ASP A 29 -0.26 -15.65 -4.70
C ASP A 29 -0.30 -14.14 -4.41
N LEU A 30 0.80 -13.46 -4.72
CA LEU A 30 0.93 -12.01 -4.56
C LEU A 30 0.58 -11.26 -5.84
N SER A 31 0.09 -11.95 -6.87
CA SER A 31 -0.51 -11.30 -8.03
C SER A 31 -1.70 -10.45 -7.59
N ASP A 32 -1.82 -9.25 -8.18
CA ASP A 32 -2.87 -8.29 -7.83
C ASP A 32 -2.91 -7.99 -6.32
N LEU A 33 -1.73 -7.89 -5.67
CA LEU A 33 -1.58 -7.66 -4.23
C LEU A 33 -2.50 -6.55 -3.71
N TYR A 34 -2.52 -5.45 -4.46
CA TYR A 34 -3.49 -4.38 -4.31
C TYR A 34 -4.54 -4.55 -5.42
N SER A 35 -5.75 -4.95 -5.03
CA SER A 35 -6.84 -5.26 -5.94
C SER A 35 -7.13 -4.10 -6.87
N ARG A 36 -7.17 -4.37 -8.18
CA ARG A 36 -7.54 -3.38 -9.19
C ARG A 36 -8.96 -2.84 -9.00
N GLU A 37 -9.90 -3.69 -8.61
CA GLU A 37 -11.28 -3.31 -8.32
C GLU A 37 -11.34 -2.35 -7.13
N PHE A 38 -10.70 -2.72 -6.01
CA PHE A 38 -10.72 -1.88 -4.80
C PHE A 38 -9.94 -0.58 -5.03
N SER A 39 -8.87 -0.62 -5.82
CA SER A 39 -8.14 0.58 -6.22
C SER A 39 -8.99 1.52 -7.08
N ALA A 40 -9.89 0.99 -7.92
CA ALA A 40 -10.84 1.79 -8.69
C ALA A 40 -11.87 2.48 -7.77
N LYS A 41 -12.45 1.73 -6.82
CA LYS A 41 -13.34 2.29 -5.79
C LYS A 41 -12.65 3.41 -4.98
N LEU A 42 -11.41 3.19 -4.54
CA LEU A 42 -10.64 4.23 -3.85
C LEU A 42 -10.43 5.51 -4.69
N ARG A 43 -10.24 5.38 -6.01
CA ARG A 43 -10.14 6.54 -6.91
C ARG A 43 -11.45 7.30 -6.97
N GLN A 44 -12.57 6.59 -7.01
CA GLN A 44 -13.90 7.20 -6.97
C GLN A 44 -14.12 7.95 -5.64
N CYS A 45 -13.83 7.32 -4.50
CA CYS A 45 -13.91 7.98 -3.19
C CYS A 45 -13.03 9.24 -3.12
N CYS A 46 -11.82 9.21 -3.72
CA CYS A 46 -10.98 10.40 -3.80
C CYS A 46 -11.63 11.52 -4.64
N ALA A 47 -12.25 11.18 -5.78
CA ALA A 47 -12.91 12.15 -6.63
C ALA A 47 -14.12 12.81 -5.92
N GLU A 48 -14.95 12.01 -5.26
CA GLU A 48 -16.11 12.46 -4.48
C GLU A 48 -15.69 13.36 -3.30
N ALA A 49 -14.58 13.03 -2.64
CA ALA A 49 -14.00 13.84 -1.57
C ALA A 49 -13.27 15.12 -2.08
N GLY A 50 -13.24 15.38 -3.39
CA GLY A 50 -12.52 16.50 -3.98
C GLY A 50 -10.99 16.42 -3.80
N LEU A 51 -10.46 15.20 -3.69
CA LEU A 51 -9.05 14.92 -3.48
C LEU A 51 -8.36 14.51 -4.77
N ARG A 52 -7.22 15.17 -5.05
CA ARG A 52 -6.31 14.69 -6.09
C ARG A 52 -5.65 13.41 -5.61
N CYS A 53 -5.93 12.31 -6.30
CA CYS A 53 -5.23 11.04 -6.09
C CYS A 53 -4.18 10.82 -7.16
N CYS A 54 -3.07 10.19 -6.76
CA CYS A 54 -2.07 9.67 -7.67
C CYS A 54 -1.75 8.23 -7.26
N THR A 55 -1.40 7.43 -8.26
CA THR A 55 -1.02 6.03 -8.07
C THR A 55 0.49 5.94 -7.91
N ARG A 56 0.95 5.16 -6.94
CA ARG A 56 2.36 5.02 -6.56
C ARG A 56 2.69 3.55 -6.34
N VAL A 57 3.98 3.24 -6.35
CA VAL A 57 4.48 1.93 -5.91
C VAL A 57 5.28 2.12 -4.64
N LEU A 58 4.96 1.32 -3.65
CA LEU A 58 5.58 1.38 -2.34
C LEU A 58 6.94 0.68 -2.38
N LEU A 59 7.99 1.36 -1.94
CA LEU A 59 9.28 0.74 -1.68
C LEU A 59 9.45 0.61 -0.16
N ILE A 60 9.70 -0.61 0.29
CA ILE A 60 9.94 -0.93 1.70
C ILE A 60 11.43 -1.26 1.88
N PRO A 61 12.29 -0.26 2.13
CA PRO A 61 13.70 -0.47 2.40
C PRO A 61 13.93 -0.95 3.84
N ARG A 62 15.16 -1.38 4.14
CA ARG A 62 15.56 -1.71 5.51
C ARG A 62 15.59 -0.47 6.42
N LYS A 63 15.91 0.70 5.86
CA LYS A 63 15.90 2.01 6.54
C LYS A 63 15.27 3.04 5.61
N THR A 64 14.48 3.96 6.15
CA THR A 64 13.70 4.94 5.38
C THR A 64 14.39 6.31 5.27
N ASP A 65 15.44 6.57 6.05
CA ASP A 65 16.07 7.88 6.23
C ASP A 65 17.50 8.00 5.70
N ARG A 66 18.17 6.88 5.39
CA ARG A 66 19.59 6.85 5.02
C ARG A 66 19.84 6.02 3.78
N PHE A 67 20.33 6.68 2.73
CA PHE A 67 20.68 6.09 1.44
C PHE A 67 22.06 6.56 1.01
N THR A 68 22.84 5.63 0.46
CA THR A 68 24.06 5.91 -0.31
C THR A 68 23.72 6.71 -1.57
N GLU A 69 24.72 7.36 -2.16
CA GLU A 69 24.53 8.11 -3.41
C GLU A 69 24.08 7.23 -4.58
N LEU A 70 24.54 5.99 -4.64
CA LEU A 70 24.09 5.04 -5.65
C LEU A 70 22.61 4.67 -5.46
N GLU A 71 22.18 4.40 -4.22
CA GLU A 71 20.76 4.14 -3.93
C GLU A 71 19.89 5.33 -4.33
N LYS A 72 20.29 6.57 -4.00
CA LYS A 72 19.55 7.77 -4.41
C LYS A 72 19.43 7.87 -5.94
N ARG A 73 20.50 7.57 -6.68
CA ARG A 73 20.49 7.55 -8.16
C ARG A 73 19.57 6.47 -8.71
N ILE A 74 19.55 5.28 -8.11
CA ILE A 74 18.65 4.20 -8.52
C ILE A 74 17.19 4.59 -8.24
N LEU A 75 16.90 5.15 -7.07
CA LEU A 75 15.57 5.61 -6.69
C LEU A 75 15.05 6.71 -7.62
N SER A 76 15.94 7.59 -8.11
CA SER A 76 15.54 8.68 -9.02
C SER A 76 15.16 8.19 -10.43
N LEU A 77 15.53 6.96 -10.81
CA LEU A 77 15.11 6.35 -12.08
C LEU A 77 13.59 6.15 -12.17
N ARG A 78 12.90 6.09 -11.02
CA ARG A 78 11.49 5.71 -10.96
C ARG A 78 10.68 6.68 -10.09
N LYS A 79 10.10 7.70 -10.74
CA LYS A 79 9.42 8.83 -10.08
C LYS A 79 8.12 8.48 -9.33
N ASP A 80 7.54 7.32 -9.62
CA ASP A 80 6.30 6.81 -9.00
C ASP A 80 6.55 6.05 -7.70
N LEU A 81 7.82 5.85 -7.29
CA LEU A 81 8.13 5.25 -6.00
C LEU A 81 7.72 6.17 -4.84
N ILE A 82 7.28 5.54 -3.75
CA ILE A 82 7.10 6.16 -2.45
C ILE A 82 7.76 5.27 -1.39
N ILE A 83 8.56 5.87 -0.51
CA ILE A 83 9.26 5.14 0.55
C ILE A 83 8.37 5.15 1.79
N SER A 84 7.99 3.97 2.26
CA SER A 84 7.32 3.77 3.54
C SER A 84 7.37 2.29 3.89
N ASP A 85 7.47 1.99 5.18
CA ASP A 85 7.38 0.65 5.74
C ASP A 85 6.01 0.34 6.35
N ASP A 86 5.04 1.23 6.11
CA ASP A 86 3.66 1.05 6.51
C ASP A 86 2.91 0.17 5.50
N ILE A 87 1.73 -0.31 5.90
CA ILE A 87 0.68 -0.97 5.09
C ILE A 87 1.04 -2.28 4.34
N TYR A 88 2.31 -2.55 4.01
CA TYR A 88 2.71 -3.70 3.20
C TYR A 88 2.39 -5.04 3.87
N ALA A 89 2.58 -5.11 5.19
CA ALA A 89 2.34 -6.33 5.96
C ALA A 89 0.85 -6.71 5.92
N GLY A 90 -0.04 -5.72 6.06
CA GLY A 90 -1.49 -5.94 5.98
C GLY A 90 -1.92 -6.48 4.61
N ALA A 91 -1.36 -5.97 3.52
CA ALA A 91 -1.66 -6.47 2.17
C ALA A 91 -1.23 -7.93 1.97
N ILE A 92 -0.03 -8.30 2.45
CA ILE A 92 0.45 -9.70 2.39
C ILE A 92 -0.45 -10.61 3.22
N VAL A 93 -0.82 -10.19 4.44
CA VAL A 93 -1.71 -10.96 5.32
C VAL A 93 -3.11 -11.11 4.71
N ALA A 94 -3.64 -10.08 4.05
CA ALA A 94 -4.92 -10.19 3.35
C ALA A 94 -4.87 -11.26 2.25
N LYS A 95 -3.80 -11.30 1.44
CA LYS A 95 -3.62 -12.35 0.42
C LYS A 95 -3.44 -13.74 1.01
N HIS A 96 -2.71 -13.87 2.12
CA HIS A 96 -2.63 -15.12 2.88
C HIS A 96 -4.02 -15.65 3.25
N ARG A 97 -4.94 -14.75 3.63
CA ARG A 97 -6.35 -15.05 3.92
C ARG A 97 -7.28 -15.08 2.70
N ARG A 98 -6.74 -14.96 1.48
CA ARG A 98 -7.50 -14.87 0.21
C ARG A 98 -8.51 -13.71 0.17
N LEU A 99 -8.20 -12.63 0.86
CA LEU A 99 -9.01 -11.41 0.87
C LEU A 99 -8.43 -10.38 -0.12
N PRO A 100 -9.29 -9.61 -0.82
CA PRO A 100 -8.85 -8.45 -1.57
C PRO A 100 -8.37 -7.36 -0.60
N ALA A 101 -7.35 -6.61 -1.01
CA ALA A 101 -6.84 -5.48 -0.26
C ALA A 101 -6.56 -4.31 -1.19
N ALA A 102 -6.63 -3.09 -0.68
CA ALA A 102 -6.11 -1.91 -1.35
C ALA A 102 -5.35 -1.04 -0.35
N GLY A 103 -4.38 -0.28 -0.87
CA GLY A 103 -3.49 0.54 -0.06
C GLY A 103 -3.70 2.01 -0.36
N VAL A 104 -3.87 2.81 0.70
CA VAL A 104 -3.88 4.28 0.59
C VAL A 104 -2.91 4.88 1.59
N LEU A 105 -2.09 5.82 1.13
CA LEU A 105 -1.26 6.67 1.98
C LEU A 105 -1.80 8.10 1.93
N LEU A 106 -2.16 8.64 3.09
CA LEU A 106 -2.60 10.02 3.22
C LEU A 106 -1.38 10.92 3.42
N SER A 107 -1.26 11.97 2.62
CA SER A 107 -0.21 12.98 2.80
C SER A 107 -0.40 13.73 4.11
N GLY A 108 0.70 14.03 4.82
CA GLY A 108 0.69 14.87 6.02
C GLY A 108 0.10 16.26 5.79
N ASN A 109 0.10 16.76 4.55
CA ASN A 109 -0.43 18.08 4.19
C ASN A 109 -1.97 18.12 4.05
N LEU A 110 -2.66 16.98 4.16
CA LEU A 110 -4.12 16.95 4.13
C LEU A 110 -4.70 17.51 5.44
N THR A 111 -5.66 18.43 5.31
CA THR A 111 -6.42 18.91 6.47
C THR A 111 -7.28 17.79 7.06
N ASP A 112 -7.53 17.83 8.36
CA ASP A 112 -8.30 16.78 9.03
C ASP A 112 -9.74 16.72 8.53
N ARG A 113 -10.34 17.87 8.17
CA ARG A 113 -11.65 17.91 7.49
C ARG A 113 -11.65 17.08 6.21
N LYS A 114 -10.61 17.20 5.38
CA LYS A 114 -10.50 16.45 4.11
C LYS A 114 -10.27 14.96 4.35
N LYS A 115 -9.48 14.59 5.37
CA LYS A 115 -9.31 13.19 5.79
C LYS A 115 -10.63 12.58 6.24
N SER A 116 -11.39 13.30 7.08
CA SER A 116 -12.69 12.84 7.58
C SER A 116 -13.72 12.66 6.47
N VAL A 117 -13.79 13.58 5.51
CA VAL A 117 -14.67 13.43 4.33
C VAL A 117 -14.30 12.17 3.56
N PHE A 118 -13.01 11.98 3.24
CA PHE A 118 -12.55 10.79 2.53
C PHE A 118 -12.86 9.47 3.27
N ILE A 119 -12.65 9.43 4.59
CA ILE A 119 -12.94 8.23 5.39
C ILE A 119 -14.44 7.93 5.38
N ARG A 120 -15.31 8.95 5.50
CA ARG A 120 -16.76 8.75 5.43
C ARG A 120 -17.18 8.19 4.07
N THR A 121 -16.71 8.79 2.98
CA THR A 121 -16.97 8.29 1.62
C THR A 121 -16.49 6.86 1.43
N LEU A 122 -15.35 6.50 2.03
CA LEU A 122 -14.83 5.13 1.98
C LEU A 122 -15.75 4.14 2.71
N LEU A 123 -16.23 4.50 3.91
CA LEU A 123 -17.14 3.65 4.70
C LEU A 123 -18.53 3.50 4.07
N GLU A 124 -18.93 4.41 3.18
CA GLU A 124 -20.20 4.31 2.44
C GLU A 124 -20.09 3.40 1.20
N GLN A 125 -18.88 3.14 0.69
CA GLN A 125 -18.64 2.35 -0.53
C GLN A 125 -18.12 0.92 -0.30
N PHE A 126 -17.72 0.58 0.92
CA PHE A 126 -17.16 -0.73 1.32
C PHE A 126 -17.95 -1.31 2.49
#